data_AF-A0A9C7Z6N1-F1
#
_entry.id   AF-A0A9C7Z6N1-F1
#
_cell.length_a   1.000
_cell.length_b   1.000
_cell.length_c   1.000
_cell.angle_alpha   90.00
_cell.angle_beta   90.00
_cell.angle_gamma   90.00
#
_symmetry.space_group_name_H-M   'P 1'
#
loop_
_entity.id
_entity.type
_entity.pdbx_description
1 polymer ?
#
loop_
_entity_poly.entity_id
_entity_poly.type
_entity_poly.pdbx_seq_one_letter_code
_entity_poly.pdbx_strand_id
1 'polypeptide(L)'
;MARSISELARAAMKVCEDLEGFSATETVSAGPIKAEGRIRYRRPGKITLEYRTYEDSLAEFEEKLAGSEFIPEELLGMQIVHDGRGTWLYDVKRNVALRKLGRRLYSPLRLPDGIAEIGFMCHLTRDFLLRDEGQEEINGKKARKIGLKPKTQERMSLFKDEVFSLKRAILSIDPETLFPMRILFYPSQRSPLYYIAGPSTPITIDYKDVLFAVPNEDLFSFTPAEETRVFNEEEVGEKALADKLPFALPFDQITQRGYKLYNDRITVTANESRERAYVFLSFEKKQASSKQITGISLRVGNYLSPNMNRRRALLADSGEEIDLGGAKGRIIDRSALLKDEIPESVRRSLIEMGWQDGDVHWFLLGEGLNRDDLVGIATAMVSSDIVSSNDEADQSEE
;
A
#
# COMPACT_ATOMS: atom_id res chain seq x y z
N MET A 1 -30.04 -29.12 21.19
CA MET A 1 -29.93 -29.44 19.74
C MET A 1 -28.95 -28.46 19.11
N ALA A 2 -27.96 -28.95 18.37
CA ALA A 2 -27.03 -28.08 17.63
C ALA A 2 -27.77 -27.48 16.42
N ARG A 3 -27.71 -26.15 16.25
CA ARG A 3 -28.23 -25.48 15.04
C ARG A 3 -27.62 -26.10 13.79
N SER A 4 -28.40 -26.23 12.73
CA SER A 4 -27.86 -26.60 11.42
C SER A 4 -26.87 -25.53 10.93
N ILE A 5 -25.94 -25.90 10.05
CA ILE A 5 -24.92 -24.96 9.55
C ILE A 5 -25.55 -23.77 8.82
N SER A 6 -26.67 -23.99 8.12
CA SER A 6 -27.41 -22.94 7.43
C SER A 6 -28.12 -21.99 8.40
N GLU A 7 -28.67 -22.50 9.50
CA GLU A 7 -29.25 -21.67 10.57
C GLU A 7 -28.18 -20.85 11.29
N LEU A 8 -27.03 -21.46 11.59
CA LEU A 8 -25.89 -20.76 12.18
C LEU A 8 -25.42 -19.61 11.27
N ALA A 9 -25.24 -19.88 9.98
CA ALA A 9 -24.81 -18.86 9.03
C ALA A 9 -25.84 -17.73 8.86
N ARG A 10 -27.14 -18.04 8.80
CA ARG A 10 -28.19 -17.00 8.75
C ARG A 10 -28.24 -16.16 10.02
N ALA A 11 -28.06 -16.79 11.18
CA ALA A 11 -28.01 -16.07 12.44
C ALA A 11 -26.77 -15.15 12.54
N ALA A 12 -25.60 -15.64 12.11
CA ALA A 12 -24.37 -14.85 12.03
C ALA A 12 -24.47 -13.70 11.01
N MET A 13 -25.11 -13.95 9.85
CA MET A 13 -25.43 -12.89 8.88
C MET A 13 -26.26 -11.79 9.53
N LYS A 14 -27.33 -12.16 10.25
CA LYS A 14 -28.22 -11.20 10.91
C LYS A 14 -27.50 -10.39 12.00
N VAL A 15 -26.70 -11.04 12.85
CA VAL A 15 -25.88 -10.34 13.84
C VAL A 15 -24.89 -9.38 13.17
N CYS A 16 -24.25 -9.80 12.07
CA CYS A 16 -23.34 -8.93 11.33
C CYS A 16 -24.08 -7.73 10.71
N GLU A 17 -25.26 -7.93 10.12
CA GLU A 17 -26.10 -6.87 9.55
C GLU A 17 -26.52 -5.83 10.61
N ASP A 18 -26.89 -6.30 11.80
CA ASP A 18 -27.33 -5.47 12.93
C ASP A 18 -26.15 -4.86 13.72
N LEU A 19 -24.90 -5.27 13.44
CA LEU A 19 -23.72 -4.79 14.14
C LEU A 19 -23.40 -3.34 13.77
N GLU A 20 -23.66 -2.41 14.70
CA GLU A 20 -23.31 -1.00 14.55
C GLU A 20 -21.81 -0.73 14.68
N GLY A 21 -21.11 -1.46 15.54
CA GLY A 21 -19.68 -1.29 15.77
C GLY A 21 -19.11 -2.30 16.75
N PHE A 22 -17.78 -2.40 16.78
CA PHE A 22 -17.06 -3.21 17.75
C PHE A 22 -15.63 -2.70 17.94
N SER A 23 -14.96 -3.19 18.98
CA SER A 23 -13.51 -3.08 19.10
C SER A 23 -12.91 -4.44 19.44
N ALA A 24 -11.73 -4.72 18.90
CA ALA A 24 -11.06 -6.00 19.08
C ALA A 24 -9.55 -5.82 18.96
N THR A 25 -8.79 -6.79 19.46
CA THR A 25 -7.43 -6.98 18.98
C THR A 25 -7.49 -7.96 17.81
N GLU A 26 -6.96 -7.55 16.68
CA GLU A 26 -6.89 -8.33 15.45
C GLU A 26 -5.45 -8.75 15.22
N THR A 27 -5.26 -10.02 14.85
CA THR A 27 -3.96 -10.55 14.41
C THR A 27 -4.10 -11.11 13.02
N VAL A 28 -3.36 -10.55 12.07
CA VAL A 28 -3.26 -11.06 10.69
C VAL A 28 -1.94 -11.79 10.55
N SER A 29 -1.94 -13.02 10.06
CA SER A 29 -0.72 -13.82 9.85
C SER A 29 -0.75 -14.53 8.49
N ALA A 30 0.40 -14.56 7.82
CA ALA A 30 0.60 -15.21 6.52
C ALA A 30 2.04 -15.72 6.41
N GLY A 31 2.29 -16.94 6.91
CA GLY A 31 3.64 -17.50 6.98
C GLY A 31 4.54 -16.66 7.89
N PRO A 32 5.66 -16.10 7.38
CA PRO A 32 6.55 -15.25 8.17
C PRO A 32 6.01 -13.83 8.41
N ILE A 33 4.91 -13.44 7.77
CA ILE A 33 4.27 -12.14 7.96
C ILE A 33 3.30 -12.22 9.13
N LYS A 34 3.36 -11.23 10.04
CA LYS A 34 2.45 -11.14 11.19
C LYS A 34 2.26 -9.70 11.64
N ALA A 35 1.01 -9.24 11.74
CA ALA A 35 0.68 -7.97 12.37
C ALA A 35 -0.39 -8.15 13.44
N GLU A 36 -0.24 -7.47 14.58
CA GLU A 36 -1.26 -7.38 15.61
C GLU A 36 -1.59 -5.90 15.84
N GLY A 37 -2.88 -5.56 15.86
CA GLY A 37 -3.33 -4.19 16.12
C GLY A 37 -4.60 -4.14 16.95
N ARG A 38 -4.83 -3.00 17.62
CA ARG A 38 -6.15 -2.68 18.17
C ARG A 38 -6.97 -2.08 17.04
N ILE A 39 -8.09 -2.72 16.72
CA ILE A 39 -9.05 -2.22 15.76
C ILE A 39 -10.30 -1.71 16.48
N ARG A 40 -10.88 -0.65 15.93
CA ARG A 40 -12.23 -0.20 16.26
C ARG A 40 -12.95 0.01 14.95
N TYR A 41 -14.17 -0.49 14.87
CA TYR A 41 -15.00 -0.43 13.69
C TYR A 41 -16.35 0.17 14.04
N ARG A 42 -16.87 1.01 13.16
CA ARG A 42 -18.23 1.54 13.25
C ARG A 42 -18.82 1.68 11.85
N ARG A 43 -20.08 1.27 11.68
CA ARG A 43 -20.80 1.45 10.41
C ARG A 43 -21.09 2.92 10.12
N PRO A 44 -21.06 3.35 8.85
CA PRO A 44 -20.59 2.60 7.68
C PRO A 44 -19.06 2.75 7.50
N GLY A 45 -18.33 1.62 7.55
CA GLY A 45 -16.94 1.55 7.09
C GLY A 45 -15.90 2.38 7.86
N LYS A 46 -16.22 2.94 9.03
CA LYS A 46 -15.26 3.73 9.82
C LYS A 46 -14.36 2.80 10.62
N ILE A 47 -13.05 3.02 10.56
CA ILE A 47 -12.05 2.14 11.16
C ILE A 47 -10.96 2.97 11.81
N THR A 48 -10.57 2.62 13.04
CA THR A 48 -9.29 3.05 13.62
C THR A 48 -8.39 1.84 13.79
N LEU A 49 -7.10 2.00 13.49
CA LEU A 49 -6.10 0.96 13.65
C LEU A 49 -4.85 1.52 14.33
N GLU A 50 -4.41 0.80 15.37
CA GLU A 50 -3.14 1.05 16.05
C GLU A 50 -2.35 -0.26 16.10
N TYR A 51 -1.26 -0.35 15.34
CA TYR A 51 -0.40 -1.52 15.36
C TYR A 51 0.39 -1.61 16.66
N ARG A 52 0.42 -2.81 17.24
CA ARG A 52 1.24 -3.17 18.40
C ARG A 52 2.50 -3.91 18.00
N THR A 53 2.37 -4.82 17.04
CA THR A 53 3.49 -5.55 16.43
C THR A 53 3.27 -5.59 14.93
N TYR A 54 4.34 -5.46 14.16
CA TYR A 54 4.31 -5.58 12.71
C TYR A 54 5.60 -6.27 12.28
N GLU A 55 5.49 -7.50 11.81
CA GLU A 55 6.58 -8.34 11.34
C GLU A 55 6.35 -8.64 9.87
N ASP A 56 7.35 -8.32 9.07
CA ASP A 56 7.27 -8.44 7.63
C ASP A 56 8.61 -8.87 7.06
N SER A 57 8.74 -10.17 6.78
CA SER A 57 9.97 -10.73 6.24
C SER A 57 10.30 -10.23 4.82
N LEU A 58 9.35 -9.60 4.13
CA LEU A 58 9.58 -9.03 2.80
C LEU A 58 10.02 -7.57 2.86
N ALA A 59 9.94 -6.90 4.01
CA ALA A 59 10.23 -5.47 4.10
C ALA A 59 11.65 -5.13 3.64
N GLU A 60 12.67 -5.89 4.07
CA GLU A 60 14.05 -5.64 3.65
C GLU A 60 14.25 -5.85 2.14
N PHE A 61 13.67 -6.94 1.59
CA PHE A 61 13.70 -7.22 0.16
C PHE A 61 13.00 -6.11 -0.64
N GLU A 62 11.81 -5.69 -0.22
CA GLU A 62 11.05 -4.61 -0.87
C GLU A 62 11.80 -3.28 -0.80
N GLU A 63 12.46 -2.98 0.31
CA GLU A 63 13.33 -1.80 0.47
C GLU A 63 14.54 -1.83 -0.46
N LYS A 64 15.18 -2.99 -0.65
CA LYS A 64 16.26 -3.17 -1.63
C LYS A 64 15.75 -3.05 -3.07
N LEU A 65 14.56 -3.58 -3.37
CA LEU A 65 13.95 -3.57 -4.70
C LEU A 65 13.51 -2.17 -5.12
N ALA A 66 12.50 -1.61 -4.45
CA ALA A 66 11.87 -0.36 -4.85
C ALA A 66 11.50 0.54 -3.68
N GLY A 67 11.72 0.14 -2.43
CA GLY A 67 11.22 0.89 -1.28
C GLY A 67 9.70 0.79 -1.14
N SER A 68 9.24 0.56 0.09
CA SER A 68 7.84 0.66 0.49
C SER A 68 7.53 2.07 0.97
N GLU A 69 6.26 2.49 0.95
CA GLU A 69 5.92 3.83 1.47
C GLU A 69 6.29 3.95 2.95
N PHE A 70 5.91 2.94 3.73
CA PHE A 70 6.24 2.79 5.14
C PHE A 70 6.88 1.42 5.39
N ILE A 71 7.84 1.38 6.31
CA ILE A 71 8.41 0.14 6.86
C ILE A 71 7.73 -0.21 8.19
N PRO A 72 7.84 -1.47 8.68
CA PRO A 72 7.22 -1.89 9.93
C PRO A 72 7.44 -0.93 11.11
N GLU A 73 8.66 -0.42 11.28
CA GLU A 73 9.04 0.47 12.38
C GLU A 73 8.36 1.84 12.33
N GLU A 74 7.92 2.27 11.13
CA GLU A 74 7.20 3.51 10.90
C GLU A 74 5.70 3.35 11.11
N LEU A 75 5.16 2.16 10.81
CA LEU A 75 3.77 1.82 11.10
C LEU A 75 3.53 1.68 12.61
N LEU A 76 4.55 1.23 13.36
CA LEU A 76 4.50 1.16 14.82
C LEU A 76 4.46 2.56 15.46
N GLY A 77 3.33 2.87 16.09
CA GLY A 77 3.06 4.17 16.71
C GLY A 77 2.38 5.18 15.78
N MET A 78 2.08 4.80 14.54
CA MET A 78 1.22 5.57 13.66
C MET A 78 -0.24 5.41 14.08
N GLN A 79 -0.99 6.51 14.10
CA GLN A 79 -2.44 6.47 14.26
C GLN A 79 -3.08 6.45 12.88
N ILE A 80 -3.87 5.41 12.61
CA ILE A 80 -4.56 5.23 11.32
C ILE A 80 -6.06 5.36 11.55
N VAL A 81 -6.68 6.35 10.90
CA VAL A 81 -8.11 6.66 11.06
C VAL A 81 -8.78 6.75 9.70
N HIS A 82 -9.66 5.79 9.39
CA HIS A 82 -10.54 5.84 8.23
C HIS A 82 -11.92 6.35 8.64
N ASP A 83 -12.33 7.49 8.09
CA ASP A 83 -13.59 8.19 8.42
C ASP A 83 -14.80 7.70 7.59
N GLY A 84 -14.60 6.65 6.77
CA GLY A 84 -15.57 6.12 5.82
C GLY A 84 -15.47 6.73 4.41
N ARG A 85 -14.60 7.72 4.19
CA ARG A 85 -14.31 8.32 2.88
C ARG A 85 -12.82 8.34 2.55
N GLY A 86 -11.99 8.73 3.51
CA GLY A 86 -10.54 8.80 3.40
C GLY A 86 -9.86 8.25 4.63
N THR A 87 -8.54 8.07 4.56
CA THR A 87 -7.72 7.61 5.67
C THR A 87 -6.71 8.68 6.06
N TRP A 88 -6.66 8.98 7.36
CA TRP A 88 -5.62 9.76 7.99
C TRP A 88 -4.54 8.83 8.54
N LEU A 89 -3.29 9.19 8.28
CA LEU A 89 -2.08 8.52 8.74
C LEU A 89 -1.28 9.55 9.53
N TYR A 90 -1.26 9.43 10.85
CA TYR A 90 -0.57 10.38 11.70
C TYR A 90 0.67 9.74 12.34
N ASP A 91 1.84 10.22 11.90
CA ASP A 91 3.14 9.90 12.48
C ASP A 91 3.40 10.86 13.65
N VAL A 92 3.15 10.38 14.86
CA VAL A 92 3.32 11.14 16.10
C VAL A 92 4.77 11.59 16.31
N LYS A 93 5.75 10.77 15.89
CA LYS A 93 7.18 11.06 16.12
C LYS A 93 7.65 12.23 15.25
N ARG A 94 7.15 12.31 14.01
CA ARG A 94 7.51 13.38 13.06
C ARG A 94 6.56 14.58 13.13
N ASN A 95 5.43 14.44 13.83
CA ASN A 95 4.31 15.37 13.83
C ASN A 95 3.85 15.71 12.40
N VAL A 96 3.57 14.66 11.62
CA VAL A 96 3.14 14.75 10.22
C VAL A 96 1.86 13.92 10.05
N ALA A 97 0.84 14.51 9.45
CA ALA A 97 -0.40 13.84 9.10
C ALA A 97 -0.54 13.77 7.57
N LEU A 98 -0.84 12.58 7.05
CA LEU A 98 -1.12 12.34 5.64
C LEU A 98 -2.56 11.89 5.47
N ARG A 99 -3.33 12.61 4.66
CA ARG A 99 -4.69 12.25 4.27
C ARG A 99 -4.67 11.59 2.91
N LYS A 100 -5.26 10.40 2.80
CA LYS A 100 -5.44 9.66 1.55
C LYS A 100 -6.92 9.44 1.26
N LEU A 101 -7.29 9.37 -0.02
CA LEU A 101 -8.64 8.95 -0.41
C LEU A 101 -8.81 7.44 -0.28
N GLY A 102 -10.04 7.03 0.06
CA GLY A 102 -10.40 5.64 0.25
C GLY A 102 -9.83 5.03 1.52
N ARG A 103 -9.88 3.70 1.59
CA ARG A 103 -9.42 2.90 2.72
C ARG A 103 -7.94 2.51 2.51
N ARG A 104 -7.05 3.00 3.38
CA ARG A 104 -5.59 2.78 3.32
C ARG A 104 -5.05 2.38 4.69
N LEU A 105 -5.38 1.16 5.13
CA LEU A 105 -5.05 0.68 6.48
C LEU A 105 -3.68 0.01 6.60
N TYR A 106 -2.94 -0.13 5.48
CA TYR A 106 -1.62 -0.77 5.42
C TYR A 106 -1.63 -2.22 5.92
N SER A 107 -2.55 -3.01 5.37
CA SER A 107 -2.60 -4.45 5.60
C SER A 107 -1.24 -5.13 5.36
N PRO A 108 -0.81 -6.05 6.24
CA PRO A 108 0.42 -6.82 6.03
C PRO A 108 0.32 -7.80 4.85
N LEU A 109 -0.89 -8.04 4.37
CA LEU A 109 -1.14 -8.86 3.19
C LEU A 109 -1.02 -8.00 1.93
N ARG A 110 -0.15 -8.40 1.00
CA ARG A 110 -0.05 -7.76 -0.32
C ARG A 110 -1.30 -8.12 -1.11
N LEU A 111 -2.06 -7.11 -1.55
CA LEU A 111 -3.40 -7.19 -2.16
C LEU A 111 -4.53 -7.05 -1.12
N PRO A 112 -5.14 -8.11 -0.55
CA PRO A 112 -6.32 -7.95 0.29
C PRO A 112 -6.05 -7.09 1.53
N ASP A 113 -6.85 -6.04 1.69
CA ASP A 113 -7.02 -5.40 2.99
C ASP A 113 -7.78 -6.33 3.94
N GLY A 114 -7.03 -7.10 4.74
CA GLY A 114 -7.56 -8.03 5.72
C GLY A 114 -7.98 -7.40 7.04
N ILE A 115 -7.81 -6.08 7.20
CA ILE A 115 -8.03 -5.43 8.49
C ILE A 115 -9.52 -5.19 8.74
N ALA A 116 -10.05 -5.55 9.90
CA ALA A 116 -11.48 -5.40 10.22
C ALA A 116 -12.44 -5.96 9.15
N GLU A 117 -12.01 -6.97 8.39
CA GLU A 117 -12.83 -7.55 7.33
C GLU A 117 -13.87 -8.53 7.90
N ILE A 118 -15.06 -7.99 8.14
CA ILE A 118 -16.24 -8.76 8.54
C ILE A 118 -17.40 -8.59 7.55
N GLY A 119 -17.24 -7.76 6.52
CA GLY A 119 -18.31 -7.34 5.63
C GLY A 119 -18.92 -8.50 4.84
N PHE A 120 -18.11 -9.48 4.49
CA PHE A 120 -18.55 -10.70 3.81
C PHE A 120 -19.56 -11.53 4.59
N MET A 121 -19.55 -11.43 5.92
CA MET A 121 -20.45 -12.22 6.76
C MET A 121 -21.91 -11.86 6.53
N CYS A 122 -22.23 -10.65 6.06
CA CYS A 122 -23.58 -10.27 5.65
C CYS A 122 -24.11 -11.10 4.45
N HIS A 123 -23.26 -11.90 3.79
CA HIS A 123 -23.61 -12.58 2.55
C HIS A 123 -23.18 -14.05 2.49
N LEU A 124 -22.92 -14.69 3.64
CA LEU A 124 -22.42 -16.07 3.71
C LEU A 124 -23.22 -17.05 2.84
N THR A 125 -24.55 -17.07 2.98
CA THR A 125 -25.41 -18.01 2.25
C THR A 125 -25.58 -17.64 0.77
N ARG A 126 -25.43 -16.36 0.43
CA ARG A 126 -25.53 -15.86 -0.94
C ARG A 126 -24.27 -16.21 -1.72
N ASP A 127 -23.10 -15.96 -1.14
CA ASP A 127 -21.82 -15.96 -1.87
C ASP A 127 -21.05 -17.28 -1.73
N PHE A 128 -21.37 -18.09 -0.72
CA PHE A 128 -20.64 -19.34 -0.43
C PHE A 128 -21.57 -20.57 -0.36
N LEU A 129 -21.02 -21.72 -0.74
CA LEU A 129 -21.50 -23.02 -0.33
C LEU A 129 -20.91 -23.33 1.06
N LEU A 130 -21.77 -23.74 1.99
CA LEU A 130 -21.42 -23.91 3.39
C LEU A 130 -21.24 -25.39 3.73
N ARG A 131 -20.21 -25.71 4.50
CA ARG A 131 -19.96 -27.06 5.04
C ARG A 131 -19.76 -26.97 6.55
N ASP A 132 -20.38 -27.87 7.31
CA ASP A 132 -20.05 -28.03 8.73
C ASP A 132 -18.69 -28.71 8.85
N GLU A 133 -17.72 -28.01 9.43
CA GLU A 133 -16.34 -28.50 9.64
C GLU A 133 -16.12 -28.86 11.12
N GLY A 134 -17.19 -28.91 11.92
CA GLY A 134 -17.18 -29.31 13.32
C GLY A 134 -16.93 -28.16 14.28
N GLN A 135 -16.14 -28.42 15.31
CA GLN A 135 -15.82 -27.48 16.38
C GLN A 135 -14.30 -27.36 16.54
N GLU A 136 -13.86 -26.26 17.11
CA GLU A 136 -12.49 -26.08 17.61
C GLU A 136 -12.48 -25.21 18.86
N GLU A 137 -11.31 -25.06 19.48
CA GLU A 137 -11.09 -24.16 20.60
C GLU A 137 -10.15 -23.04 20.17
N ILE A 138 -10.55 -21.79 20.39
CA ILE A 138 -9.78 -20.58 20.09
C ILE A 138 -9.74 -19.74 21.36
N ASN A 139 -8.55 -19.41 21.86
CA ASN A 139 -8.37 -18.58 23.05
C ASN A 139 -9.22 -19.06 24.25
N GLY A 140 -9.29 -20.38 24.48
CA GLY A 140 -10.05 -20.99 25.57
C GLY A 140 -11.57 -21.05 25.37
N LYS A 141 -12.09 -20.64 24.21
CA LYS A 141 -13.53 -20.66 23.89
C LYS A 141 -13.83 -21.62 22.75
N LYS A 142 -14.98 -22.30 22.84
CA LYS A 142 -15.46 -23.19 21.77
C LYS A 142 -15.93 -22.35 20.58
N ALA A 143 -15.52 -22.72 19.38
CA ALA A 143 -15.96 -22.12 18.12
C ALA A 143 -16.60 -23.18 17.22
N ARG A 144 -17.62 -22.78 16.44
CA ARG A 144 -18.20 -23.58 15.36
C ARG A 144 -17.50 -23.26 14.05
N LYS A 145 -17.00 -24.28 13.34
CA LYS A 145 -16.31 -24.11 12.07
C LYS A 145 -17.27 -24.25 10.88
N ILE A 146 -17.26 -23.24 10.02
CA ILE A 146 -17.99 -23.20 8.76
C ILE A 146 -16.98 -23.20 7.62
N GLY A 147 -16.94 -24.28 6.84
CA GLY A 147 -16.21 -24.33 5.58
C GLY A 147 -16.92 -23.48 4.54
N LEU A 148 -16.16 -22.58 3.90
CA LEU A 148 -16.65 -21.65 2.88
C LEU A 148 -16.04 -22.01 1.52
N LYS A 149 -16.89 -22.41 0.58
CA LYS A 149 -16.51 -22.58 -0.83
C LYS A 149 -17.17 -21.48 -1.67
N PRO A 150 -16.42 -20.55 -2.27
CA PRO A 150 -16.98 -19.50 -3.12
C PRO A 150 -17.83 -20.09 -4.25
N LYS A 151 -18.99 -19.49 -4.54
CA LYS A 151 -19.83 -19.89 -5.69
C LYS A 151 -19.27 -19.39 -7.02
N THR A 152 -18.48 -18.32 -7.00
CA THR A 152 -17.78 -17.74 -8.15
C THR A 152 -16.27 -17.79 -7.93
N GLN A 153 -15.51 -18.20 -8.95
CA GLN A 153 -14.05 -18.40 -8.83
C GLN A 153 -13.24 -17.11 -8.68
N GLU A 154 -13.70 -16.01 -9.28
CA GLU A 154 -12.92 -14.75 -9.44
C GLU A 154 -13.55 -13.57 -8.72
N ARG A 155 -14.50 -13.80 -7.82
CA ARG A 155 -15.01 -12.76 -6.94
C ARG A 155 -15.16 -13.37 -5.56
N MET A 156 -14.21 -13.08 -4.71
CA MET A 156 -14.40 -13.32 -3.31
C MET A 156 -15.16 -12.19 -2.70
N SER A 157 -16.36 -12.49 -2.26
CA SER A 157 -17.07 -11.61 -1.36
C SER A 157 -16.44 -11.54 0.03
N LEU A 158 -15.40 -12.36 0.34
CA LEU A 158 -14.69 -12.35 1.62
C LEU A 158 -14.02 -11.00 1.91
N PHE A 159 -13.50 -10.34 0.86
CA PHE A 159 -13.00 -8.97 0.89
C PHE A 159 -13.87 -8.19 -0.11
N LYS A 160 -14.88 -7.48 0.38
CA LYS A 160 -15.92 -6.91 -0.50
C LYS A 160 -15.39 -5.95 -1.57
N ASP A 161 -14.23 -5.37 -1.31
CA ASP A 161 -13.64 -4.32 -2.11
C ASP A 161 -12.55 -4.84 -3.08
N GLU A 162 -12.25 -6.16 -3.08
CA GLU A 162 -11.15 -6.73 -3.86
C GLU A 162 -11.45 -8.07 -4.54
N VAL A 163 -10.92 -8.23 -5.75
CA VAL A 163 -10.96 -9.50 -6.49
C VAL A 163 -9.78 -10.38 -6.08
N PHE A 164 -10.05 -11.37 -5.24
CA PHE A 164 -9.05 -12.33 -4.77
C PHE A 164 -9.46 -13.77 -5.10
N SER A 165 -8.49 -14.63 -5.44
CA SER A 165 -8.75 -16.03 -5.82
C SER A 165 -8.35 -16.99 -4.71
N LEU A 166 -9.31 -17.73 -4.14
CA LEU A 166 -9.10 -18.71 -3.06
C LEU A 166 -9.23 -20.16 -3.49
N LYS A 167 -8.49 -21.02 -2.78
CA LYS A 167 -8.66 -22.47 -2.81
C LYS A 167 -9.69 -22.96 -1.79
N ARG A 168 -9.63 -22.44 -0.56
CA ARG A 168 -10.49 -22.83 0.59
C ARG A 168 -10.54 -21.71 1.61
N ALA A 169 -11.67 -21.53 2.28
CA ALA A 169 -11.78 -20.71 3.48
C ALA A 169 -12.55 -21.45 4.59
N ILE A 170 -12.27 -21.11 5.83
CA ILE A 170 -12.92 -21.60 7.05
C ILE A 170 -13.20 -20.37 7.91
N LEU A 171 -14.44 -20.27 8.39
CA LEU A 171 -14.87 -19.26 9.34
C LEU A 171 -15.18 -19.94 10.67
N SER A 172 -14.54 -19.49 11.73
CA SER A 172 -14.77 -20.00 13.07
C SER A 172 -15.56 -18.97 13.86
N ILE A 173 -16.79 -19.35 14.23
CA ILE A 173 -17.77 -18.46 14.85
C ILE A 173 -17.92 -18.81 16.33
N ASP A 174 -17.92 -17.79 17.17
CA ASP A 174 -18.34 -17.93 18.57
C ASP A 174 -19.85 -18.27 18.62
N PRO A 175 -20.25 -19.43 19.14
CA PRO A 175 -21.65 -19.84 19.16
C PRO A 175 -22.54 -18.94 20.04
N GLU A 176 -21.96 -18.20 20.98
CA GLU A 176 -22.70 -17.30 21.87
C GLU A 176 -22.97 -15.96 21.21
N THR A 177 -21.93 -15.33 20.65
CA THR A 177 -22.00 -13.97 20.08
C THR A 177 -22.28 -13.96 18.58
N LEU A 178 -22.07 -15.10 17.91
CA LEU A 178 -22.16 -15.26 16.45
C LEU A 178 -21.16 -14.40 15.65
N PHE A 179 -20.16 -13.83 16.33
CA PHE A 179 -19.08 -13.05 15.74
C PHE A 179 -17.92 -13.95 15.28
N PRO A 180 -17.17 -13.58 14.23
CA PRO A 180 -16.03 -14.38 13.78
C PRO A 180 -14.89 -14.27 14.79
N MET A 181 -14.41 -15.42 15.26
CA MET A 181 -13.21 -15.51 16.09
C MET A 181 -11.96 -15.67 15.23
N ARG A 182 -12.09 -16.35 14.09
CA ARG A 182 -11.00 -16.61 13.14
C ARG A 182 -11.56 -16.71 11.73
N ILE A 183 -10.87 -16.05 10.80
CA ILE A 183 -11.03 -16.25 9.36
C ILE A 183 -9.74 -16.90 8.88
N LEU A 184 -9.85 -18.09 8.32
CA LEU A 184 -8.72 -18.84 7.79
C LEU A 184 -8.93 -19.07 6.30
N PHE A 185 -7.95 -18.75 5.47
CA PHE A 185 -8.07 -18.96 4.04
C PHE A 185 -6.76 -19.35 3.37
N TYR A 186 -6.88 -20.05 2.25
CA TYR A 186 -5.77 -20.51 1.44
C TYR A 186 -5.81 -19.82 0.07
N PRO A 187 -4.83 -18.98 -0.27
CA PRO A 187 -4.74 -18.38 -1.59
C PRO A 187 -4.67 -19.48 -2.66
N SER A 188 -5.29 -19.25 -3.81
CA SER A 188 -5.10 -20.11 -4.98
C SER A 188 -3.77 -19.79 -5.68
N GLN A 189 -3.29 -20.68 -6.53
CA GLN A 189 -2.07 -20.45 -7.34
C GLN A 189 -2.11 -19.17 -8.20
N ARG A 190 -3.31 -18.66 -8.53
CA ARG A 190 -3.46 -17.41 -9.29
C ARG A 190 -3.20 -16.16 -8.45
N SER A 191 -3.20 -16.28 -7.12
CA SER A 191 -2.99 -15.16 -6.20
C SER A 191 -1.51 -14.98 -5.90
N PRO A 192 -0.95 -13.76 -5.99
CA PRO A 192 0.42 -13.46 -5.56
C PRO A 192 0.72 -13.90 -4.11
N LEU A 193 -0.26 -13.79 -3.20
CA LEU A 193 -0.10 -14.27 -1.81
C LEU A 193 0.18 -15.78 -1.69
N TYR A 194 -0.14 -16.59 -2.71
CA TYR A 194 0.24 -18.01 -2.73
C TYR A 194 1.75 -18.20 -2.74
N TYR A 195 2.46 -17.32 -3.44
CA TYR A 195 3.91 -17.36 -3.56
C TYR A 195 4.59 -16.67 -2.38
N ILE A 196 3.95 -15.65 -1.80
CA ILE A 196 4.44 -14.93 -0.61
C ILE A 196 4.30 -15.77 0.66
N ALA A 197 3.09 -16.24 0.96
CA ALA A 197 2.84 -17.03 2.17
C ALA A 197 3.34 -18.46 2.03
N GLY A 198 3.32 -19.01 0.81
CA GLY A 198 3.64 -20.40 0.50
C GLY A 198 2.40 -21.25 0.18
N PRO A 199 2.58 -22.33 -0.61
CA PRO A 199 1.49 -23.06 -1.27
C PRO A 199 0.51 -23.78 -0.33
N SER A 200 0.93 -24.03 0.91
CA SER A 200 0.17 -24.73 1.95
C SER A 200 -0.01 -23.89 3.21
N THR A 201 0.42 -22.63 3.18
CA THR A 201 0.37 -21.76 4.34
C THR A 201 -1.00 -21.10 4.42
N PRO A 202 -1.77 -21.33 5.50
CA PRO A 202 -3.01 -20.60 5.71
C PRO A 202 -2.69 -19.15 6.01
N ILE A 203 -3.56 -18.26 5.53
CA ILE A 203 -3.65 -16.89 6.02
C ILE A 203 -4.74 -16.88 7.09
N THR A 204 -4.43 -16.29 8.24
CA THR A 204 -5.34 -16.23 9.40
C THR A 204 -5.57 -14.80 9.83
N ILE A 205 -6.82 -14.45 10.07
CA ILE A 205 -7.24 -13.20 10.72
C ILE A 205 -7.96 -13.63 12.01
N ASP A 206 -7.33 -13.37 13.14
CA ASP A 206 -7.82 -13.75 14.46
C ASP A 206 -8.33 -12.54 15.24
N TYR A 207 -9.48 -12.70 15.89
CA TYR A 207 -10.09 -11.70 16.75
C TYR A 207 -10.05 -12.15 18.20
N LYS A 208 -9.50 -11.31 19.08
CA LYS A 208 -9.54 -11.48 20.54
C LYS A 208 -10.01 -10.19 21.23
N ASP A 209 -10.39 -10.31 22.49
CA ASP A 209 -10.81 -9.17 23.33
C ASP A 209 -11.90 -8.30 22.65
N VAL A 210 -12.86 -8.99 22.03
CA VAL A 210 -13.95 -8.37 21.27
C VAL A 210 -14.97 -7.74 22.22
N LEU A 211 -15.24 -6.46 22.00
CA LEU A 211 -16.27 -5.68 22.69
C LEU A 211 -17.27 -5.16 21.66
N PHE A 212 -18.55 -5.50 21.83
CA PHE A 212 -19.65 -5.08 20.94
C PHE A 212 -20.24 -3.71 21.30
N ALA A 213 -19.66 -3.02 22.29
CA ALA A 213 -20.02 -1.63 22.55
C ALA A 213 -19.63 -0.78 21.34
N VAL A 214 -20.56 0.03 20.86
CA VAL A 214 -20.32 0.94 19.72
C VAL A 214 -19.24 1.95 20.13
N PRO A 215 -18.11 2.00 19.42
CA PRO A 215 -17.05 2.95 19.77
C PRO A 215 -17.52 4.40 19.59
N ASN A 216 -17.00 5.31 20.43
CA ASN A 216 -17.31 6.73 20.34
C ASN A 216 -16.98 7.27 18.94
N GLU A 217 -17.84 8.15 18.42
CA GLU A 217 -17.73 8.74 17.10
C GLU A 217 -16.43 9.53 16.91
N ASP A 218 -16.00 10.23 17.97
CA ASP A 218 -14.82 11.10 17.94
C ASP A 218 -13.53 10.34 17.57
N LEU A 219 -13.47 9.03 17.86
CA LEU A 219 -12.34 8.16 17.53
C LEU A 219 -12.13 8.02 16.02
N PHE A 220 -13.18 8.21 15.22
CA PHE A 220 -13.13 8.10 13.76
C PHE A 220 -12.94 9.43 13.05
N SER A 221 -12.72 10.49 13.83
CA SER A 221 -12.36 11.80 13.33
C SER A 221 -10.91 12.09 13.70
N PHE A 222 -10.18 12.74 12.79
CA PHE A 222 -8.84 13.23 13.09
C PHE A 222 -8.84 14.73 12.82
N THR A 223 -8.54 15.50 13.86
CA THR A 223 -8.30 16.94 13.76
C THR A 223 -6.84 17.17 14.11
N PRO A 224 -5.99 17.54 13.14
CA PRO A 224 -4.58 17.83 13.41
C PRO A 224 -4.47 19.04 14.35
N ALA A 225 -3.44 19.05 15.19
CA ALA A 225 -3.07 20.25 15.94
C ALA A 225 -2.51 21.32 14.99
N GLU A 226 -2.49 22.58 15.41
CA GLU A 226 -2.08 23.71 14.56
C GLU A 226 -0.63 23.56 14.07
N GLU A 227 0.24 22.97 14.89
CA GLU A 227 1.64 22.70 14.57
C GLU A 227 1.87 21.45 13.72
N THR A 228 0.84 20.62 13.51
CA THR A 228 0.95 19.38 12.73
C THR A 228 1.10 19.71 11.26
N ARG A 229 2.13 19.14 10.62
CA ARG A 229 2.31 19.26 9.17
C ARG A 229 1.33 18.33 8.45
N VAL A 230 0.33 18.91 7.80
CA VAL A 230 -0.72 18.16 7.09
C VAL A 230 -0.43 18.10 5.60
N PHE A 231 -0.52 16.91 5.04
CA PHE A 231 -0.43 16.64 3.61
C PHE A 231 -1.68 15.92 3.12
N ASN A 232 -2.11 16.22 1.90
CA ASN A 232 -3.18 15.50 1.21
C ASN A 232 -2.59 14.80 -0.02
N GLU A 233 -2.86 13.50 -0.15
CA GLU A 233 -2.55 12.70 -1.32
C GLU A 233 -3.78 12.61 -2.24
N GLU A 234 -3.56 12.92 -3.51
CA GLU A 234 -4.58 12.82 -4.56
C GLU A 234 -3.99 12.23 -5.84
N GLU A 235 -4.86 11.55 -6.61
CA GLU A 235 -4.54 11.12 -7.97
C GLU A 235 -5.01 12.20 -8.94
N VAL A 236 -4.09 12.73 -9.75
CA VAL A 236 -4.37 13.76 -10.76
C VAL A 236 -3.93 13.29 -12.14
N GLY A 237 -4.52 13.89 -13.17
CA GLY A 237 -4.03 13.76 -14.54
C GLY A 237 -2.90 14.75 -14.81
N GLU A 238 -2.12 14.48 -15.85
CA GLU A 238 -0.97 15.29 -16.28
C GLU A 238 -1.28 16.80 -16.39
N LYS A 239 -2.42 17.15 -17.00
CA LYS A 239 -2.83 18.56 -17.20
C LYS A 239 -3.02 19.34 -15.90
N ALA A 240 -3.38 18.66 -14.80
CA ALA A 240 -3.63 19.30 -13.52
C ALA A 240 -2.37 19.33 -12.63
N LEU A 241 -1.26 18.72 -13.07
CA LEU A 241 -0.07 18.57 -12.24
C LEU A 241 0.62 19.91 -11.94
N ALA A 242 0.75 20.77 -12.95
CA ALA A 242 1.42 22.06 -12.80
C ALA A 242 0.77 22.94 -11.72
N ASP A 243 -0.56 22.89 -11.59
CA ASP A 243 -1.31 23.67 -10.60
C ASP A 243 -1.14 23.15 -9.16
N LYS A 244 -0.53 21.97 -8.99
CA LYS A 244 -0.43 21.25 -7.71
C LYS A 244 0.97 21.27 -7.11
N LEU A 245 1.99 21.62 -7.88
CA LEU A 245 3.39 21.54 -7.46
C LEU A 245 4.02 22.93 -7.35
N PRO A 246 4.89 23.15 -6.34
CA PRO A 246 5.69 24.36 -6.23
C PRO A 246 6.96 24.32 -7.09
N PHE A 247 7.10 23.30 -7.96
CA PHE A 247 8.26 23.10 -8.82
C PHE A 247 7.84 22.53 -10.17
N ALA A 248 8.64 22.78 -11.20
CA ALA A 248 8.43 22.23 -12.53
C ALA A 248 8.79 20.74 -12.58
N LEU A 249 8.10 19.99 -13.43
CA LEU A 249 8.38 18.58 -13.69
C LEU A 249 8.59 18.38 -15.19
N PRO A 250 9.79 18.02 -15.66
CA PRO A 250 10.10 17.88 -17.08
C PRO A 250 9.56 16.56 -17.64
N PHE A 251 8.23 16.43 -17.65
CA PHE A 251 7.49 15.22 -18.02
C PHE A 251 7.83 14.74 -19.43
N ASP A 252 7.98 15.70 -20.35
CA ASP A 252 8.27 15.45 -21.76
C ASP A 252 9.59 14.72 -22.00
N GLN A 253 10.58 14.89 -21.12
CA GLN A 253 11.89 14.23 -21.27
C GLN A 253 11.78 12.70 -21.16
N ILE A 254 10.79 12.22 -20.41
CA ILE A 254 10.50 10.79 -20.29
C ILE A 254 9.60 10.33 -21.45
N THR A 255 8.54 11.07 -21.76
CA THR A 255 7.55 10.65 -22.76
C THR A 255 8.06 10.71 -24.21
N GLN A 256 8.91 11.69 -24.56
CA GLN A 256 9.55 11.78 -25.87
C GLN A 256 10.43 10.55 -26.18
N ARG A 257 10.89 9.84 -25.14
CA ARG A 257 11.63 8.57 -25.27
C ARG A 257 10.71 7.35 -25.44
N GLY A 258 9.41 7.56 -25.61
CA GLY A 258 8.40 6.54 -25.88
C GLY A 258 7.83 5.86 -24.63
N TYR A 259 8.12 6.39 -23.44
CA TYR A 259 7.47 5.97 -22.20
C TYR A 259 6.08 6.60 -22.08
N LYS A 260 5.13 5.85 -21.53
CA LYS A 260 3.78 6.33 -21.25
C LYS A 260 3.48 6.21 -19.78
N LEU A 261 2.75 7.18 -19.24
CA LEU A 261 2.31 7.15 -17.86
C LEU A 261 1.41 5.93 -17.63
N TYR A 262 1.70 5.17 -16.58
CA TYR A 262 0.92 4.00 -16.21
C TYR A 262 -0.46 4.45 -15.70
N ASN A 263 -1.52 3.91 -16.31
CA ASN A 263 -2.92 4.23 -16.01
C ASN A 263 -3.31 5.72 -16.12
N ASP A 264 -2.52 6.55 -16.81
CA ASP A 264 -2.77 7.99 -16.98
C ASP A 264 -2.97 8.77 -15.65
N ARG A 265 -2.37 8.28 -14.54
CA ARG A 265 -2.52 8.84 -13.20
C ARG A 265 -1.20 9.18 -12.54
N ILE A 266 -1.21 10.28 -11.80
CA ILE A 266 -0.08 10.82 -11.05
C ILE A 266 -0.49 10.95 -9.59
N THR A 267 0.31 10.41 -8.68
CA THR A 267 0.04 10.56 -7.24
C THR A 267 0.80 11.78 -6.73
N VAL A 268 0.07 12.80 -6.30
CA VAL A 268 0.60 14.03 -5.73
C VAL A 268 0.27 14.09 -4.25
N THR A 269 1.26 14.42 -3.44
CA THR A 269 1.08 14.69 -2.02
C THR A 269 1.59 16.09 -1.70
N ALA A 270 0.69 16.99 -1.29
CA ALA A 270 1.02 18.38 -1.00
C ALA A 270 0.39 18.86 0.30
N ASN A 271 1.04 19.82 0.96
CA ASN A 271 0.45 20.53 2.10
C ASN A 271 -0.62 21.53 1.64
N GLU A 272 -1.39 22.08 2.58
CA GLU A 272 -2.48 23.01 2.27
C GLU A 272 -2.01 24.27 1.52
N SER A 273 -0.86 24.85 1.90
CA SER A 273 -0.29 26.02 1.20
C SER A 273 0.34 25.68 -0.15
N ARG A 274 0.49 24.38 -0.49
CA ARG A 274 1.18 23.84 -1.68
C ARG A 274 2.66 24.22 -1.79
N GLU A 275 3.26 24.79 -0.75
CA GLU A 275 4.68 25.13 -0.72
C GLU A 275 5.56 23.90 -0.51
N ARG A 276 5.00 22.80 0.02
CA ARG A 276 5.70 21.54 0.25
C ARG A 276 4.93 20.42 -0.43
N ALA A 277 5.59 19.75 -1.38
CA ALA A 277 4.98 18.67 -2.12
C ALA A 277 6.00 17.59 -2.52
N TYR A 278 5.48 16.40 -2.78
CA TYR A 278 6.17 15.35 -3.51
C TYR A 278 5.20 14.57 -4.40
N VAL A 279 5.76 13.92 -5.41
CA VAL A 279 5.01 13.22 -6.46
C VAL A 279 5.61 11.86 -6.71
N PHE A 280 4.75 10.90 -7.05
CA PHE A 280 5.13 9.62 -7.60
C PHE A 280 4.50 9.41 -8.97
N LEU A 281 5.34 9.10 -9.96
CA LEU A 281 4.96 8.77 -11.32
C LEU A 281 5.53 7.41 -11.70
N SER A 282 4.73 6.59 -12.39
CA SER A 282 5.17 5.32 -12.96
C SER A 282 4.94 5.35 -14.46
N PHE A 283 5.95 4.99 -15.23
CA PHE A 283 5.91 4.95 -16.68
C PHE A 283 6.23 3.54 -17.18
N GLU A 284 5.60 3.15 -18.28
CA GLU A 284 5.89 1.91 -18.99
C GLU A 284 6.23 2.16 -20.46
N LYS A 285 7.13 1.34 -20.99
CA LYS A 285 7.41 1.28 -22.42
C LYS A 285 7.37 -0.17 -22.88
N LYS A 286 6.50 -0.46 -23.84
CA LYS A 286 6.44 -1.75 -24.51
C LYS A 286 7.52 -1.79 -25.59
N GLN A 287 8.42 -2.75 -25.51
CA GLN A 287 9.40 -2.94 -26.58
C GLN A 287 8.72 -3.59 -27.80
N ALA A 288 8.99 -3.05 -29.00
CA ALA A 288 8.31 -3.48 -30.22
C ALA A 288 8.60 -4.95 -30.62
N SER A 289 9.73 -5.50 -30.18
CA SER A 289 10.24 -6.83 -30.59
C SER A 289 10.21 -7.89 -29.48
N SER A 290 9.84 -7.53 -28.25
CA SER A 290 9.83 -8.45 -27.11
C SER A 290 8.55 -8.27 -26.30
N LYS A 291 8.13 -9.31 -25.56
CA LYS A 291 7.09 -9.17 -24.52
C LYS A 291 7.60 -8.41 -23.28
N GLN A 292 8.81 -7.84 -23.34
CA GLN A 292 9.46 -7.21 -22.21
C GLN A 292 8.98 -5.75 -22.10
N ILE A 293 8.47 -5.43 -20.93
CA ILE A 293 8.08 -4.08 -20.55
C ILE A 293 9.24 -3.51 -19.74
N THR A 294 9.72 -2.33 -20.12
CA THR A 294 10.63 -1.53 -19.28
C THR A 294 9.81 -0.53 -18.49
N GLY A 295 10.20 -0.32 -17.24
CA GLY A 295 9.50 0.55 -16.30
C GLY A 295 10.40 1.68 -15.83
N ILE A 296 9.83 2.88 -15.67
CA ILE A 296 10.49 3.99 -14.97
C ILE A 296 9.58 4.44 -13.85
N SER A 297 10.13 4.59 -12.65
CA SER A 297 9.44 5.19 -11.53
C SER A 297 10.17 6.46 -11.12
N LEU A 298 9.48 7.60 -11.13
CA LEU A 298 10.00 8.89 -10.72
C LEU A 298 9.36 9.31 -9.39
N ARG A 299 10.19 9.62 -8.40
CA ARG A 299 9.77 10.34 -7.19
C ARG A 299 10.49 11.66 -7.14
N VAL A 300 9.75 12.74 -6.96
CA VAL A 300 10.30 14.09 -6.91
C VAL A 300 9.58 14.93 -5.89
N GLY A 301 10.28 15.79 -5.17
CA GLY A 301 9.66 16.67 -4.19
C GLY A 301 10.64 17.59 -3.49
N ASN A 302 10.13 18.75 -3.05
CA ASN A 302 10.81 19.64 -2.12
C ASN A 302 10.48 19.33 -0.64
N TYR A 303 9.76 18.23 -0.43
CA TYR A 303 9.57 17.57 0.84
C TYR A 303 9.85 16.07 0.66
N LEU A 304 10.59 15.47 1.60
CA LEU A 304 10.92 14.05 1.55
C LEU A 304 9.90 13.24 2.33
N SER A 305 9.15 12.40 1.63
CA SER A 305 8.41 11.31 2.28
C SER A 305 9.38 10.34 2.99
N PRO A 306 8.90 9.51 3.93
CA PRO A 306 9.75 8.51 4.59
C PRO A 306 10.51 7.62 3.59
N ASN A 307 9.83 7.14 2.56
CA ASN A 307 10.43 6.40 1.45
C ASN A 307 11.52 7.18 0.71
N MET A 308 11.27 8.45 0.35
CA MET A 308 12.28 9.27 -0.34
C MET A 308 13.49 9.53 0.56
N ASN A 309 13.28 9.73 1.86
CA ASN A 309 14.39 9.92 2.79
C ASN A 309 15.25 8.65 2.93
N ARG A 310 14.65 7.45 2.92
CA ARG A 310 15.41 6.18 2.90
C ARG A 310 16.16 5.98 1.59
N ARG A 311 15.56 6.31 0.45
CA ARG A 311 16.25 6.29 -0.86
C ARG A 311 17.46 7.23 -0.89
N ARG A 312 17.30 8.44 -0.34
CA ARG A 312 18.41 9.40 -0.19
C ARG A 312 19.55 8.81 0.64
N ALA A 313 19.25 8.18 1.77
CA ALA A 313 20.24 7.54 2.63
C ALA A 313 20.95 6.40 1.88
N LEU A 314 20.21 5.51 1.21
CA LEU A 314 20.76 4.41 0.42
C LEU A 314 21.74 4.91 -0.65
N LEU A 315 21.36 5.94 -1.41
CA LEU A 315 22.23 6.53 -2.43
C LEU A 315 23.45 7.24 -1.82
N ALA A 316 23.30 7.90 -0.68
CA ALA A 316 24.42 8.53 0.02
C ALA A 316 25.45 7.50 0.52
N ASP A 317 24.97 6.36 1.01
CA ASP A 317 25.82 5.33 1.61
C ASP A 317 26.47 4.42 0.57
N SER A 318 25.74 4.05 -0.49
CA SER A 318 26.14 3.00 -1.44
C SER A 318 26.18 3.44 -2.90
N GLY A 319 25.76 4.67 -3.21
CA GLY A 319 25.73 5.20 -4.57
C GLY A 319 27.09 5.72 -5.04
N GLU A 320 27.42 5.44 -6.30
CA GLU A 320 28.54 6.03 -7.02
C GLU A 320 28.20 7.46 -7.44
N GLU A 321 29.16 8.39 -7.34
CA GLU A 321 28.96 9.76 -7.83
C GLU A 321 28.88 9.79 -9.36
N ILE A 322 28.00 10.65 -9.89
CA ILE A 322 27.83 10.85 -11.33
C ILE A 322 27.54 12.33 -11.64
N ASP A 323 28.08 12.80 -12.75
CA ASP A 323 27.80 14.14 -13.28
C ASP A 323 26.65 14.06 -14.30
N LEU A 324 25.64 14.92 -14.13
CA LEU A 324 24.46 15.02 -14.98
C LEU A 324 24.48 16.26 -15.87
N GLY A 325 25.62 16.93 -16.03
CA GLY A 325 25.75 18.06 -16.95
C GLY A 325 24.99 19.30 -16.47
N GLY A 326 24.98 19.52 -15.15
CA GLY A 326 24.25 20.62 -14.51
C GLY A 326 23.97 20.36 -13.03
N ALA A 327 23.93 19.09 -12.63
CA ALA A 327 23.79 18.65 -11.24
C ALA A 327 24.72 17.48 -10.94
N LYS A 328 25.14 17.37 -9.67
CA LYS A 328 25.81 16.17 -9.17
C LYS A 328 24.76 15.20 -8.64
N GLY A 329 24.79 13.97 -9.15
CA GLY A 329 23.91 12.90 -8.73
C GLY A 329 24.67 11.73 -8.11
N ARG A 330 23.90 10.74 -7.70
CA ARG A 330 24.38 9.41 -7.31
C ARG A 330 23.59 8.34 -8.01
N ILE A 331 24.25 7.22 -8.29
CA ILE A 331 23.67 6.07 -8.99
C ILE A 331 24.02 4.77 -8.29
N ILE A 332 23.08 3.84 -8.22
CA ILE A 332 23.26 2.52 -7.64
C ILE A 332 22.55 1.46 -8.49
N ASP A 333 23.18 0.30 -8.64
CA ASP A 333 22.53 -0.90 -9.17
C ASP A 333 21.87 -1.68 -8.02
N ARG A 334 20.55 -1.50 -7.85
CA ARG A 334 19.77 -2.23 -6.85
C ARG A 334 19.67 -3.72 -7.16
N SER A 335 19.80 -4.12 -8.42
CA SER A 335 19.81 -5.54 -8.78
C SER A 335 21.05 -6.27 -8.22
N ALA A 336 22.15 -5.55 -8.01
CA ALA A 336 23.33 -6.07 -7.32
C ALA A 336 23.10 -6.30 -5.82
N LEU A 337 22.28 -5.47 -5.16
CA LEU A 337 21.87 -5.66 -3.76
C LEU A 337 21.01 -6.91 -3.56
N LEU A 338 20.35 -7.36 -4.62
CA LEU A 338 19.41 -8.48 -4.65
C LEU A 338 20.02 -9.75 -5.26
N LYS A 339 21.33 -9.76 -5.53
CA LYS A 339 21.99 -10.85 -6.29
C LYS A 339 21.87 -12.22 -5.62
N ASP A 340 21.77 -12.25 -4.29
CA ASP A 340 21.68 -13.50 -3.52
C ASP A 340 20.22 -13.87 -3.22
N GLU A 341 19.26 -12.99 -3.53
CA GLU A 341 17.83 -13.13 -3.23
C GLU A 341 16.99 -13.45 -4.48
N ILE A 342 17.41 -12.99 -5.66
CA ILE A 342 16.69 -13.19 -6.93
C ILE A 342 17.50 -14.08 -7.89
N PRO A 343 16.93 -15.20 -8.39
CA PRO A 343 17.59 -16.04 -9.38
C PRO A 343 17.95 -15.27 -10.65
N GLU A 344 19.11 -15.55 -11.23
CA GLU A 344 19.61 -14.86 -12.43
C GLU A 344 18.63 -14.94 -13.61
N SER A 345 17.90 -16.05 -13.76
CA SER A 345 16.92 -16.28 -14.84
C SER A 345 15.73 -15.31 -14.82
N VAL A 346 15.44 -14.68 -13.68
CA VAL A 346 14.35 -13.72 -13.52
C VAL A 346 14.84 -12.35 -13.08
N ARG A 347 16.15 -12.19 -12.84
CA ARG A 347 16.75 -10.93 -12.43
C ARG A 347 16.67 -9.94 -13.58
N ARG A 348 16.07 -8.79 -13.31
CA ARG A 348 16.06 -7.64 -14.22
C ARG A 348 17.04 -6.60 -13.71
N SER A 349 17.64 -5.86 -14.64
CA SER A 349 18.42 -4.69 -14.26
C SER A 349 17.50 -3.70 -13.52
N LEU A 350 17.98 -3.18 -12.40
CA LEU A 350 17.23 -2.29 -11.55
C LEU A 350 18.19 -1.20 -11.05
N ILE A 351 18.17 -0.07 -11.71
CA ILE A 351 19.15 1.00 -11.49
C ILE A 351 18.39 2.20 -10.93
N GLU A 352 18.89 2.75 -9.84
CA GLU A 352 18.35 3.96 -9.25
C GLU A 352 19.36 5.09 -9.32
N MET A 353 18.87 6.28 -9.66
CA MET A 353 19.61 7.52 -9.59
C MET A 353 18.88 8.48 -8.67
N GLY A 354 19.64 9.34 -7.98
CA GLY A 354 19.07 10.48 -7.31
C GLY A 354 20.00 11.68 -7.35
N TRP A 355 19.40 12.86 -7.41
CA TRP A 355 20.09 14.13 -7.40
C TRP A 355 19.23 15.19 -6.73
N GLN A 356 19.83 16.34 -6.45
CA GLN A 356 19.15 17.49 -5.90
C GLN A 356 19.38 18.68 -6.82
N ASP A 357 18.32 19.42 -7.09
CA ASP A 357 18.38 20.73 -7.73
C ASP A 357 17.60 21.74 -6.89
N GLY A 358 18.26 22.81 -6.47
CA GLY A 358 17.72 23.72 -5.44
C GLY A 358 17.28 22.96 -4.17
N ASP A 359 16.01 23.11 -3.78
CA ASP A 359 15.39 22.39 -2.67
C ASP A 359 14.64 21.10 -3.11
N VAL A 360 14.62 20.80 -4.41
CA VAL A 360 13.90 19.67 -5.00
C VAL A 360 14.81 18.44 -5.10
N HIS A 361 14.34 17.32 -4.59
CA HIS A 361 15.02 16.04 -4.62
C HIS A 361 14.38 15.12 -5.64
N TRP A 362 15.20 14.45 -6.43
CA TRP A 362 14.77 13.59 -7.54
C TRP A 362 15.28 12.17 -7.32
N PHE A 363 14.43 11.18 -7.56
CA PHE A 363 14.76 9.76 -7.52
C PHE A 363 14.16 9.05 -8.73
N LEU A 364 15.02 8.58 -9.63
CA LEU A 364 14.66 7.93 -10.88
C LEU A 364 15.09 6.46 -10.80
N LEU A 365 14.12 5.55 -10.79
CA LEU A 365 14.35 4.10 -10.77
C LEU A 365 13.96 3.51 -12.13
N GLY A 366 14.91 2.89 -12.82
CA GLY A 366 14.68 2.16 -14.07
C GLY A 366 14.66 0.66 -13.86
N GLU A 367 13.60 -0.01 -14.32
CA GLU A 367 13.47 -1.47 -14.36
C GLU A 367 13.60 -1.98 -15.80
N GLY A 368 14.59 -2.85 -16.03
CA GLY A 368 14.87 -3.42 -17.35
C GLY A 368 15.54 -2.45 -18.32
N LEU A 369 16.09 -1.34 -17.81
CA LEU A 369 16.94 -0.41 -18.57
C LEU A 369 18.41 -0.67 -18.28
N ASN A 370 19.29 -0.36 -19.24
CA ASN A 370 20.72 -0.28 -18.96
C ASN A 370 21.05 1.06 -18.26
N ARG A 371 22.28 1.14 -17.72
CA ARG A 371 22.77 2.32 -17.00
C ARG A 371 22.76 3.58 -17.86
N ASP A 372 23.30 3.50 -19.08
CA ASP A 372 23.48 4.64 -19.96
C ASP A 372 22.15 5.27 -20.40
N ASP A 373 21.12 4.45 -20.63
CA ASP A 373 19.78 4.90 -20.95
C ASP A 373 19.17 5.72 -19.79
N LEU A 374 19.32 5.22 -18.55
CA LEU A 374 18.79 5.90 -17.36
C LEU A 374 19.54 7.21 -17.09
N VAL A 375 20.87 7.20 -17.23
CA VAL A 375 21.71 8.39 -17.14
C VAL A 375 21.31 9.42 -18.19
N GLY A 376 21.13 9.00 -19.44
CA GLY A 376 20.68 9.89 -20.50
C GLY A 376 19.31 10.51 -20.24
N ILE A 377 18.40 9.81 -19.57
CA ILE A 377 17.10 10.36 -19.15
C ILE A 377 17.32 11.41 -18.05
N ALA A 378 18.08 11.09 -17.01
CA ALA A 378 18.35 12.00 -15.89
C ALA A 378 19.05 13.28 -16.37
N THR A 379 20.07 13.17 -17.23
CA THR A 379 20.77 14.34 -17.83
C THR A 379 19.82 15.23 -18.63
N ALA A 380 18.90 14.64 -19.40
CA ALA A 380 17.91 15.40 -20.17
C ALA A 380 16.93 16.15 -19.27
N MET A 381 16.53 15.55 -18.14
CA MET A 381 15.69 16.20 -17.12
C MET A 381 16.39 17.38 -16.45
N VAL A 382 17.68 17.25 -16.12
CA VAL A 382 18.48 18.37 -15.57
C VAL A 382 18.66 19.49 -16.59
N SER A 383 18.84 19.15 -17.86
CA SER A 383 19.11 20.14 -18.92
C SER A 383 17.88 20.93 -19.34
N SER A 384 16.67 20.38 -19.18
CA SER A 384 15.43 21.08 -19.56
C SER A 384 15.11 22.29 -18.68
N ASP A 385 15.56 22.29 -17.42
CA ASP A 385 15.33 23.40 -16.49
C ASP A 385 16.21 24.64 -16.81
N ILE A 386 17.31 24.43 -17.56
CA ILE A 386 18.22 25.48 -18.01
C ILE A 386 17.65 26.24 -19.23
N VAL A 387 16.81 25.60 -20.05
CA VAL A 387 16.22 26.25 -21.23
C VAL A 387 15.02 27.11 -20.85
N SER A 388 14.20 26.68 -19.89
CA SER A 388 13.04 27.46 -19.42
C SER A 388 13.41 28.72 -18.63
N SER A 389 14.64 28.83 -18.11
CA SER A 389 15.11 30.02 -17.35
C SER A 389 15.77 31.09 -18.24
N ASN A 390 16.14 30.77 -19.47
CA ASN A 390 16.69 31.74 -20.42
C ASN A 390 15.63 32.45 -21.27
N ASP A 391 14.44 31.87 -21.43
CA ASP A 391 13.34 32.48 -22.21
C ASP A 391 12.67 33.67 -21.50
N GLU A 392 12.87 33.85 -20.19
CA GLU A 392 12.38 35.04 -19.45
C GLU A 392 13.37 36.22 -19.46
N ALA A 393 14.64 36.01 -19.86
CA ALA A 393 15.64 37.08 -19.90
C ALA A 393 15.64 37.86 -21.23
N ASP A 394 15.10 37.29 -22.30
CA ASP A 394 15.20 37.84 -23.68
C ASP A 394 13.96 38.61 -24.15
N GLN A 395 13.00 38.92 -23.26
CA GLN A 395 11.81 39.73 -23.60
C GLN A 395 11.81 41.13 -22.96
N SER A 396 12.98 41.69 -22.63
CA SER A 396 13.10 43.04 -22.09
C SER A 396 14.05 43.97 -22.87
N GLU A 397 14.24 43.73 -24.16
CA GLU A 397 14.75 44.75 -25.10
C GLU A 397 14.06 44.62 -26.46
N GLU A 398 12.92 45.30 -26.63
CA GLU A 398 12.56 46.04 -27.86
C GLU A 398 11.44 47.06 -27.60
#